data_AF-A0A0L6VB24-F1
#
_entry.id   AF-A0A0L6VB24-F1
#
_cell.length_a   1.000
_cell.length_b   1.000
_cell.length_c   1.000
_cell.angle_alpha   90.00
_cell.angle_beta   90.00
_cell.angle_gamma   90.00
#
_symmetry.space_group_name_H-M   'P 1'
#
loop_
_entity.id
_entity.type
_entity.pdbx_description
1 polymer ?
#
loop_
_entity_poly.entity_id
_entity_poly.type
_entity_poly.pdbx_seq_one_letter_code
_entity_poly.pdbx_strand_id
1 'polypeptide(L)'
;MSRWQKHLEYPIDTAVSLTMHTPMSSYWSVLLLLEDKSTTTLKKMAKHICEEFEISVTPEEIQKTLKTVDITWKTVTQIPCKWNEASFLQQQHNYVLNQVTNTHPSCGLFVDWYVFFLLIMEKKNPVPPQKTSATSSAIMDNTPIHGGEDLERVQSLIKESAKKLERKFLPKYSPFLNTIELALKVLKTHFKHTKICSRLDLAQAI
;
A
#
# COMPACT_ATOMS: atom_id res chain seq x y z
N MET A 1 -4.73 17.24 20.79
CA MET A 1 -3.75 16.23 21.24
C MET A 1 -2.90 15.85 20.05
N SER A 2 -1.60 16.16 20.06
CA SER A 2 -0.70 15.79 18.97
C SER A 2 -0.52 14.27 18.95
N ARG A 3 -0.21 13.70 17.78
CA ARG A 3 -0.02 12.25 17.58
C ARG A 3 1.00 11.66 18.58
N TRP A 4 1.91 12.49 19.07
CA TRP A 4 3.04 12.12 19.92
C TRP A 4 2.73 12.03 21.42
N GLN A 5 1.61 12.57 21.90
CA GLN A 5 1.27 12.48 23.33
C GLN A 5 1.05 11.05 23.84
N LYS A 6 0.69 10.10 22.96
CA LYS A 6 0.44 8.69 23.35
C LYS A 6 1.70 7.84 23.54
N HIS A 7 2.86 8.29 23.07
CA HIS A 7 4.11 7.54 23.20
C HIS A 7 4.89 7.88 24.49
N LEU A 8 4.37 8.78 25.33
CA LEU A 8 5.06 9.34 26.51
C LEU A 8 4.69 8.68 27.84
N GLU A 9 3.86 7.63 27.87
CA GLU A 9 3.62 6.86 29.11
C GLU A 9 4.75 5.86 29.42
N TYR A 10 5.79 5.77 28.58
CA TYR A 10 6.99 5.01 28.89
C TYR A 10 7.97 5.85 29.73
N PRO A 11 8.45 5.34 30.87
CA PRO A 11 9.46 6.04 31.67
C PRO A 11 10.78 6.09 30.91
N ILE A 12 11.15 7.28 30.43
CA ILE A 12 12.43 7.58 29.78
C ILE A 12 13.48 7.82 30.89
N ASP A 13 13.65 6.88 31.82
CA ASP A 13 14.64 7.01 32.89
C ASP A 13 15.94 6.25 32.60
N THR A 14 15.98 5.41 31.56
CA THR A 14 17.11 4.48 31.35
C THR A 14 17.75 4.55 29.96
N ALA A 15 17.22 5.36 29.03
CA ALA A 15 17.78 5.45 27.69
C ALA A 15 18.58 6.74 27.50
N VAL A 16 19.90 6.57 27.54
CA VAL A 16 20.92 7.44 26.96
C VAL A 16 21.24 8.68 27.79
N SER A 17 22.37 8.58 28.50
CA SER A 17 23.25 9.69 28.87
C SER A 17 23.73 10.41 27.60
N LEU A 18 22.81 11.12 26.95
CA LEU A 18 23.13 12.26 26.11
C LEU A 18 23.68 13.29 27.09
N THR A 19 24.98 13.52 27.00
CA THR A 19 25.69 14.60 27.68
C THR A 19 24.78 15.83 27.82
N MET A 20 24.46 16.18 29.06
CA MET A 20 23.38 17.06 29.52
C MET A 20 23.51 18.54 29.11
N HIS A 21 23.72 18.85 27.84
CA HIS A 21 23.87 20.23 27.37
C HIS A 21 22.81 20.68 26.37
N THR A 22 21.88 19.81 25.97
CA THR A 22 20.74 20.22 25.15
C THR A 22 19.47 20.23 26.00
N PRO A 23 18.75 21.37 26.09
CA PRO A 23 17.52 21.46 26.85
C PRO A 23 16.43 20.62 26.16
N MET A 24 15.60 19.93 26.95
CA MET A 24 14.49 19.11 26.45
C MET A 24 13.56 19.88 25.48
N SER A 25 13.51 21.21 25.59
CA SER A 25 12.78 22.09 24.68
C SER A 25 13.28 22.03 23.23
N SER A 26 14.59 21.87 22.99
CA SER A 26 15.14 21.82 21.63
C SER A 26 14.76 20.54 20.90
N TYR A 27 14.70 19.43 21.63
CA TYR A 27 14.19 18.16 21.10
C TYR A 27 12.72 18.26 20.67
N TRP A 28 11.87 18.83 21.52
CA TRP A 28 10.45 19.06 21.20
C TRP A 28 10.27 19.95 19.98
N SER A 29 11.07 21.00 19.86
CA SER A 29 11.05 21.89 18.70
C SER A 29 11.37 21.15 17.39
N VAL A 30 12.36 20.25 17.41
CA VAL A 30 12.68 19.40 16.24
C VAL A 30 11.51 18.47 15.87
N LEU A 31 10.83 17.88 16.86
CA LEU A 31 9.67 17.03 16.60
C LEU A 31 8.48 17.80 16.02
N LEU A 32 8.21 19.01 16.54
CA LEU A 32 7.18 19.89 16.00
C LEU A 32 7.51 20.33 14.57
N LEU A 33 8.78 20.68 14.30
CA LEU A 33 9.24 21.00 12.95
C LEU A 33 9.06 19.82 11.98
N LEU A 34 9.27 18.59 12.45
CA LEU A 34 9.04 17.37 11.67
C LEU A 34 7.55 17.10 11.42
N GLU A 35 6.69 17.38 12.40
CA GLU A 35 5.24 17.27 12.27
C GLU A 35 4.70 18.25 11.22
N ASP A 36 5.18 19.49 11.24
CA ASP A 36 4.79 20.54 10.29
C ASP A 36 5.43 20.35 8.90
N LYS A 37 6.70 19.93 8.85
CA LYS A 37 7.51 19.85 7.63
C LYS A 37 8.33 18.56 7.60
N SER A 38 7.66 17.45 7.32
CA SER A 38 8.28 16.12 7.24
C SER A 38 9.38 15.97 6.17
N THR A 39 9.49 16.90 5.22
CA THR A 39 10.55 16.96 4.19
C THR A 39 11.80 17.73 4.64
N THR A 40 11.86 18.16 5.90
CA THR A 40 13.00 18.88 6.46
C THR A 40 14.25 18.00 6.49
N THR A 41 15.39 18.55 6.05
CA THR A 41 16.69 17.86 6.10
C THR A 41 17.35 18.03 7.47
N LEU A 42 18.21 17.10 7.88
CA LEU A 42 19.01 17.21 9.12
C LEU A 42 19.76 18.57 9.24
N LYS A 43 20.34 19.07 8.13
CA LYS A 43 21.01 20.38 8.10
C LYS A 43 20.08 21.55 8.43
N LYS A 44 18.82 21.49 8.00
CA LYS A 44 17.81 22.51 8.32
C LYS A 44 17.38 22.43 9.79
N MET A 45 17.31 21.23 10.37
CA MET A 45 17.05 21.05 11.80
C MET A 45 18.20 21.59 12.65
N ALA A 46 19.44 21.29 12.29
CA ALA A 46 20.63 21.83 12.95
C ALA A 46 20.62 23.36 12.95
N LYS A 47 20.31 23.96 11.79
CA LYS A 47 20.14 25.40 11.67
C LYS A 47 19.02 25.93 12.57
N HIS A 48 17.87 25.27 12.58
CA HIS A 48 16.72 25.63 13.41
C HIS A 48 17.04 25.63 14.91
N ILE A 49 17.72 24.59 15.40
CA ILE A 49 18.15 24.50 16.81
C ILE A 49 19.15 25.62 17.16
N CYS A 50 20.07 25.91 16.26
CA CYS A 50 21.05 26.99 16.43
C CYS A 50 20.40 28.36 16.51
N GLU A 51 19.40 28.63 15.66
CA GLU A 51 18.69 29.92 15.64
C GLU A 51 17.74 30.10 16.83
N GLU A 52 17.04 29.05 17.27
CA GLU A 52 16.02 29.16 18.32
C GLU A 52 16.60 29.05 19.74
N PHE A 53 17.63 28.23 19.94
CA PHE A 53 18.17 27.94 21.27
C PHE A 53 19.61 28.43 21.47
N GLU A 54 20.23 29.04 20.45
CA GLU A 54 21.64 29.43 20.45
C GLU A 54 22.60 28.25 20.68
N ILE A 55 22.20 27.04 20.25
CA ILE A 55 22.98 25.81 20.42
C ILE A 55 23.47 25.29 19.07
N SER A 56 24.79 25.18 18.92
CA SER A 56 25.39 24.54 17.75
C SER A 56 25.25 23.02 17.85
N VAL A 57 24.50 22.41 16.93
CA VAL A 57 24.32 20.95 16.83
C VAL A 57 24.68 20.49 15.42
N THR A 58 25.36 19.36 15.31
CA THR A 58 25.69 18.73 14.03
C THR A 58 24.52 17.88 13.50
N PRO A 59 24.36 17.75 12.17
CA PRO A 59 23.37 16.83 11.58
C PRO A 59 23.46 15.39 12.10
N GLU A 60 24.68 14.91 12.40
CA GLU A 60 24.97 13.58 12.91
C GLU A 60 24.44 13.37 14.34
N GLU A 61 24.54 14.38 15.21
CA GLU A 61 23.98 14.34 16.57
C GLU A 61 22.45 14.27 16.51
N ILE A 62 21.81 15.07 15.66
CA ILE A 62 20.35 15.02 15.44
C ILE A 62 19.95 13.64 14.95
N GLN A 63 20.70 13.06 14.01
CA GLN A 63 20.40 11.72 13.51
C GLN A 63 20.52 10.65 14.60
N LYS A 64 21.52 10.73 15.48
CA LYS A 64 21.66 9.82 16.62
C LYS A 64 20.46 9.95 17.56
N THR A 65 20.06 11.17 17.91
CA THR A 65 18.92 11.43 18.78
C THR A 65 17.60 10.96 18.18
N LEU A 66 17.38 11.16 16.87
CA LEU A 66 16.19 10.62 16.20
C LEU A 66 16.17 9.08 16.21
N LYS A 67 17.33 8.44 16.05
CA LYS A 67 17.44 6.97 16.13
C LYS A 67 17.13 6.43 17.52
N THR A 68 17.48 7.16 18.59
CA THR A 68 17.19 6.71 19.97
C THR A 68 15.71 6.71 20.31
N VAL A 69 14.88 7.42 19.52
CA VAL A 69 13.42 7.44 19.65
C VAL A 69 12.72 6.72 18.49
N ASP A 70 13.44 5.81 17.83
CA ASP A 70 12.97 5.00 16.69
C ASP A 70 12.43 5.81 15.49
N ILE A 71 12.83 7.08 15.36
CA ILE A 71 12.53 7.90 14.20
C ILE A 71 13.59 7.61 13.13
N THR A 72 13.14 6.98 12.05
CA THR A 72 13.97 6.66 10.89
C THR A 72 13.51 7.42 9.65
N TRP A 73 14.47 7.86 8.85
CA TRP A 73 14.20 8.43 7.54
C TRP A 73 13.76 7.33 6.57
N LYS A 74 12.61 7.51 5.94
CA LYS A 74 12.17 6.66 4.82
C LYS A 74 12.20 7.48 3.55
N THR A 75 12.71 6.88 2.48
CA THR A 75 12.56 7.46 1.14
C THR A 75 11.08 7.52 0.82
N VAL A 76 10.56 8.74 0.66
CA VAL A 76 9.19 8.95 0.20
C VAL A 76 9.11 8.48 -1.24
N THR A 77 8.27 7.49 -1.50
CA THR A 77 7.95 7.10 -2.88
C THR A 77 7.17 8.26 -3.50
N GLN A 78 7.68 8.83 -4.59
CA GLN A 78 6.96 9.90 -5.28
C GLN A 78 5.66 9.33 -5.84
N ILE A 79 4.53 9.82 -5.32
CA ILE A 79 3.22 9.57 -5.90
C ILE A 79 3.11 10.53 -7.09
N PRO A 80 2.85 10.02 -8.32
CA PRO A 80 2.67 10.90 -9.47
C PRO A 80 1.59 11.95 -9.18
N CYS A 81 1.85 13.23 -9.47
CA CYS A 81 0.90 14.32 -9.16
C CYS A 81 -0.49 14.07 -9.77
N LYS A 82 -0.54 13.46 -10.95
CA LYS A 82 -1.79 13.07 -11.63
C LYS A 82 -2.65 12.07 -10.84
N TRP A 83 -2.11 11.34 -9.87
CA TRP A 83 -2.89 10.43 -9.00
C TRP A 83 -3.66 11.19 -7.92
N ASN A 84 -3.27 12.43 -7.63
CA ASN A 84 -3.88 13.28 -6.61
C ASN A 84 -4.95 14.21 -7.18
N GLU A 85 -5.36 14.04 -8.44
CA GLU A 85 -6.49 14.79 -8.99
C GLU A 85 -7.77 14.45 -8.21
N ALA A 86 -8.50 15.48 -7.79
CA ALA A 86 -9.69 15.32 -6.95
C ALA A 86 -10.75 14.39 -7.58
N SER A 87 -10.86 14.40 -8.91
CA SER A 87 -11.73 13.50 -9.67
C SER A 87 -11.39 12.02 -9.46
N PHE A 88 -10.10 11.65 -9.48
CA PHE A 88 -9.67 10.27 -9.24
C PHE A 88 -9.83 9.87 -7.78
N LEU A 89 -9.49 10.76 -6.84
CA LEU A 89 -9.69 10.50 -5.41
C LEU A 89 -11.17 10.28 -5.08
N GLN A 90 -12.07 11.07 -5.68
CA GLN A 90 -13.51 10.88 -5.53
C GLN A 90 -14.00 9.55 -6.12
N GLN A 91 -13.48 9.15 -7.29
CA GLN A 91 -13.80 7.85 -7.88
C GLN A 91 -13.34 6.69 -6.98
N GLN A 92 -12.14 6.79 -6.41
CA GLN A 92 -11.61 5.81 -5.47
C GLN A 92 -12.44 5.72 -4.19
N HIS A 93 -12.77 6.87 -3.60
CA HIS A 93 -13.63 6.93 -2.42
C HIS A 93 -15.00 6.28 -2.69
N ASN A 94 -15.66 6.65 -3.79
CA ASN A 94 -16.97 6.11 -4.14
C ASN A 94 -16.91 4.60 -4.41
N TYR A 95 -15.84 4.13 -5.05
CA TYR A 95 -15.63 2.70 -5.27
C TYR A 95 -15.52 1.93 -3.94
N VAL A 96 -14.65 2.39 -3.02
CA VAL A 96 -14.49 1.75 -1.71
C VAL A 96 -15.78 1.80 -0.91
N LEU A 97 -16.45 2.95 -0.89
CA LEU A 97 -17.74 3.12 -0.21
C LEU A 97 -18.77 2.13 -0.75
N ASN A 98 -18.93 2.04 -2.07
CA ASN A 98 -19.85 1.10 -2.72
C ASN A 98 -19.51 -0.36 -2.38
N GLN A 99 -18.23 -0.71 -2.27
CA GLN A 99 -17.83 -2.07 -1.90
C GLN A 99 -18.15 -2.39 -0.43
N VAL A 100 -18.13 -1.40 0.45
CA VAL A 100 -18.45 -1.56 1.88
C VAL A 100 -19.97 -1.54 2.13
N THR A 101 -20.71 -0.69 1.43
CA THR A 101 -22.15 -0.49 1.66
C THR A 101 -23.04 -1.50 0.95
N ASN A 102 -22.59 -2.10 -0.15
CA ASN A 102 -23.33 -3.16 -0.83
C ASN A 102 -23.16 -4.47 -0.05
N THR A 103 -24.07 -4.72 0.89
CA THR A 103 -24.10 -5.87 1.82
C THR A 103 -24.37 -7.23 1.18
N HIS A 104 -24.39 -7.33 -0.15
CA HIS A 104 -24.42 -8.63 -0.80
C HIS A 104 -23.01 -9.24 -0.71
N PRO A 105 -22.81 -10.38 -0.03
CA PRO A 105 -21.53 -11.07 -0.04
C PRO A 105 -21.32 -11.69 -1.43
N SER A 106 -20.97 -10.85 -2.39
CA SER A 106 -20.40 -11.32 -3.64
C SER A 106 -18.99 -11.79 -3.30
N CYS A 107 -18.72 -13.09 -3.44
CA CYS A 107 -17.37 -13.59 -3.52
C CYS A 107 -16.72 -12.94 -4.75
N GLY A 108 -16.04 -11.82 -4.54
CA GLY A 108 -15.27 -11.14 -5.57
C GLY A 108 -14.08 -12.01 -5.91
N LEU A 109 -14.05 -12.55 -7.12
CA LEU A 109 -12.85 -13.14 -7.67
C LEU A 109 -12.02 -11.99 -8.24
N PHE A 110 -10.84 -11.78 -7.69
CA PHE A 110 -9.87 -10.88 -8.29
C PHE A 110 -9.17 -11.66 -9.40
N VAL A 111 -9.33 -11.20 -10.64
CA VAL A 111 -8.84 -11.94 -11.79
C VAL A 111 -7.97 -11.01 -12.64
N ASP A 112 -6.68 -11.33 -12.73
CA ASP A 112 -5.79 -10.79 -13.75
C ASP A 112 -5.94 -11.64 -15.03
N TRP A 113 -5.54 -11.12 -16.19
CA TRP A 113 -5.60 -11.79 -17.48
C TRP A 113 -5.07 -13.23 -17.43
N TYR A 114 -3.96 -13.47 -16.73
CA TYR A 114 -3.39 -14.81 -16.58
C TYR A 114 -4.29 -15.77 -15.80
N VAL A 115 -4.87 -15.31 -14.69
CA VAL A 115 -5.78 -16.14 -13.88
C VAL A 115 -7.11 -16.35 -14.63
N PHE A 116 -7.57 -15.35 -15.37
CA PHE A 116 -8.79 -15.44 -16.18
C PHE A 116 -8.64 -16.44 -17.31
N PHE A 117 -7.50 -16.39 -18.01
CA PHE A 117 -7.16 -17.33 -19.07
C PHE A 117 -7.02 -18.75 -18.54
N LEU A 118 -6.37 -18.94 -17.37
CA LEU A 118 -6.28 -20.25 -16.72
C LEU A 118 -7.66 -20.80 -16.32
N LEU A 119 -8.53 -19.97 -15.75
CA LEU A 119 -9.91 -20.36 -15.40
C LEU A 119 -10.74 -20.79 -16.62
N ILE A 120 -10.50 -20.19 -17.79
CA ILE A 120 -11.15 -20.58 -19.05
C ILE A 120 -10.60 -21.91 -19.57
N MET A 121 -9.28 -22.10 -19.48
CA MET A 121 -8.61 -23.30 -19.99
C MET A 121 -8.82 -24.54 -19.11
N GLU A 122 -9.04 -24.36 -17.81
CA GLU A 122 -9.22 -25.45 -16.83
C GLU A 122 -10.61 -26.10 -16.90
N LYS A 123 -11.57 -25.53 -17.63
CA LYS A 123 -12.94 -26.06 -17.79
C LYS A 123 -13.05 -27.40 -18.58
N LYS A 124 -11.96 -28.15 -18.73
CA LYS A 124 -11.97 -29.51 -19.31
C LYS A 124 -12.49 -30.61 -18.37
N ASN A 125 -12.69 -30.34 -17.08
CA ASN A 125 -13.29 -31.30 -16.14
C ASN A 125 -14.50 -30.67 -15.41
N PRO A 126 -15.75 -31.02 -15.77
CA PRO A 126 -16.93 -30.45 -15.14
C PRO A 126 -17.08 -30.96 -13.71
N VAL A 127 -16.84 -30.08 -12.73
CA VAL A 127 -17.25 -30.31 -11.34
C VAL A 127 -18.77 -30.13 -11.25
N PRO A 128 -19.52 -31.03 -10.57
CA PRO A 128 -20.97 -30.93 -10.48
C PRO A 128 -21.41 -29.60 -9.83
N PRO A 129 -22.50 -28.99 -10.31
CA PRO A 129 -22.91 -27.65 -9.91
C PRO A 129 -23.35 -27.61 -8.44
N GLN A 130 -22.55 -26.97 -7.58
CA GLN A 130 -23.03 -26.54 -6.27
C GLN A 130 -24.01 -25.36 -6.43
N LYS A 131 -25.24 -25.55 -5.94
CA LYS A 131 -26.31 -24.54 -5.88
C LYS A 131 -25.98 -23.47 -4.83
N THR A 132 -25.06 -22.56 -5.14
CA THR A 132 -24.94 -21.28 -4.44
C THR A 132 -25.56 -20.19 -5.31
N SER A 133 -26.51 -19.42 -4.79
CA SER A 133 -27.17 -18.30 -5.51
C SER A 133 -26.29 -17.05 -5.63
N ALA A 134 -25.02 -17.14 -5.21
CA ALA A 134 -24.09 -16.03 -5.22
C ALA A 134 -23.71 -15.67 -6.67
N THR A 135 -23.88 -14.38 -7.00
CA THR A 135 -23.31 -13.77 -8.20
C THR A 135 -21.81 -13.59 -8.00
N SER A 136 -21.02 -14.26 -8.82
CA SER A 136 -19.58 -14.01 -8.87
C SER A 136 -19.32 -12.67 -9.55
N SER A 137 -18.34 -11.92 -9.05
CA SER A 137 -17.84 -10.74 -9.76
C SER A 137 -16.34 -10.89 -10.06
N ALA A 138 -15.92 -10.42 -11.22
CA ALA A 138 -14.53 -10.32 -11.62
C ALA A 138 -14.08 -8.87 -11.48
N ILE A 139 -13.10 -8.61 -10.62
CA ILE A 139 -12.50 -7.27 -10.44
C ILE A 139 -11.20 -7.19 -11.22
N MET A 140 -11.10 -6.22 -12.13
CA MET A 140 -9.99 -6.05 -13.06
C MET A 140 -9.48 -4.60 -13.06
N ASP A 141 -8.22 -4.38 -13.44
CA ASP A 141 -7.74 -3.03 -13.70
C ASP A 141 -8.26 -2.49 -15.06
N ASN A 142 -7.98 -1.22 -15.34
CA ASN A 142 -8.45 -0.54 -16.55
C ASN A 142 -7.38 -0.52 -17.67
N THR A 143 -6.51 -1.52 -17.73
CA THR A 143 -5.53 -1.66 -18.82
C THR A 143 -6.26 -1.88 -20.14
N PRO A 144 -5.85 -1.25 -21.26
CA PRO A 144 -6.55 -1.36 -22.55
C PRO A 144 -6.80 -2.80 -23.03
N ILE A 145 -5.91 -3.74 -22.66
CA ILE A 145 -6.06 -5.17 -22.96
C ILE A 145 -7.34 -5.78 -22.36
N HIS A 146 -7.91 -5.16 -21.32
CA HIS A 146 -9.17 -5.57 -20.71
C HIS A 146 -10.40 -4.89 -21.33
N GLY A 147 -10.21 -4.05 -22.35
CA GLY A 147 -11.30 -3.41 -23.10
C GLY A 147 -11.40 -3.86 -24.56
N GLY A 148 -10.50 -4.74 -25.02
CA GLY A 148 -10.45 -5.16 -26.43
C GLY A 148 -11.57 -6.12 -26.84
N GLU A 149 -11.79 -6.22 -28.15
CA GLU A 149 -12.82 -7.08 -28.78
C GLU A 149 -12.72 -8.56 -28.36
N ASP A 150 -11.49 -9.05 -28.17
CA ASP A 150 -11.24 -10.41 -27.70
C ASP A 150 -11.87 -10.71 -26.33
N LEU A 151 -11.90 -9.72 -25.43
CA LEU A 151 -12.51 -9.91 -24.12
C LEU A 151 -14.04 -9.96 -24.20
N GLU A 152 -14.66 -9.21 -25.12
CA GLU A 152 -16.11 -9.28 -25.36
C GLU A 152 -16.53 -10.64 -25.91
N ARG A 153 -15.70 -11.22 -26.79
CA ARG A 153 -15.89 -12.60 -27.27
C ARG A 153 -15.83 -13.60 -26.12
N VAL A 154 -14.79 -13.51 -25.28
CA VAL A 154 -14.62 -14.40 -24.12
C VAL A 154 -15.78 -14.26 -23.13
N GLN A 155 -16.24 -13.04 -22.87
CA GLN A 155 -17.40 -12.84 -22.01
C GLN A 155 -18.68 -13.44 -22.56
N SER A 156 -18.89 -13.36 -23.87
CA SER A 156 -20.06 -13.96 -24.50
C SER A 156 -20.08 -15.47 -24.25
N LEU A 157 -18.91 -16.13 -24.35
CA LEU A 157 -18.73 -17.55 -24.02
C LEU A 157 -18.94 -17.85 -22.52
N ILE A 158 -18.55 -16.95 -21.62
CA ILE A 158 -18.77 -17.11 -20.18
C ILE A 158 -20.26 -16.97 -19.83
N LYS A 159 -20.93 -15.94 -20.39
CA LYS A 159 -22.38 -15.72 -20.22
C LYS A 159 -23.19 -16.93 -20.69
N GLU A 160 -22.76 -17.56 -21.77
CA GLU A 160 -23.38 -18.77 -22.32
C GLU A 160 -23.16 -20.01 -21.43
N SER A 161 -22.01 -20.10 -20.74
CA SER A 161 -21.57 -21.33 -20.07
C SER A 161 -21.73 -21.39 -18.55
N ALA A 162 -21.98 -20.29 -17.83
CA ALA A 162 -22.25 -20.31 -16.39
C ALA A 162 -22.87 -19.00 -15.87
N LYS A 163 -23.33 -19.03 -14.60
CA LYS A 163 -23.95 -17.93 -13.81
C LYS A 163 -23.43 -16.53 -14.18
N LYS A 164 -24.34 -15.54 -14.14
CA LYS A 164 -24.11 -14.10 -14.32
C LYS A 164 -22.83 -13.63 -13.61
N LEU A 165 -21.71 -13.57 -14.35
CA LEU A 165 -20.44 -13.00 -13.90
C LEU A 165 -20.49 -11.49 -14.11
N GLU A 166 -20.48 -10.73 -13.02
CA GLU A 166 -20.43 -9.27 -13.09
C GLU A 166 -18.97 -8.81 -13.22
N ARG A 167 -18.63 -8.02 -14.23
CA ARG A 167 -17.30 -7.39 -14.31
C ARG A 167 -17.33 -6.04 -13.62
N LYS A 168 -16.32 -5.79 -12.79
CA LYS A 168 -16.08 -4.50 -12.15
C LYS A 168 -14.67 -4.04 -12.46
N PHE A 169 -14.55 -2.82 -12.93
CA PHE A 169 -13.24 -2.20 -13.15
C PHE A 169 -12.82 -1.41 -11.93
N LEU A 170 -11.54 -1.49 -11.60
CA LEU A 170 -10.93 -0.62 -10.61
C LEU A 170 -10.90 0.83 -11.13
N PRO A 171 -11.01 1.83 -10.24
CA PRO A 171 -10.75 3.20 -10.59
C PRO A 171 -9.35 3.39 -11.16
N LYS A 172 -9.16 4.43 -11.96
CA LYS A 172 -7.85 4.75 -12.53
C LYS A 172 -6.84 4.99 -11.41
N TYR A 173 -5.60 4.52 -11.65
CA TYR A 173 -4.46 4.72 -10.76
C TYR A 173 -4.69 4.16 -9.33
N SER A 174 -5.35 3.02 -9.22
CA SER A 174 -5.67 2.37 -7.93
C SER A 174 -4.96 1.03 -7.72
N PRO A 175 -3.62 0.94 -7.83
CA PRO A 175 -2.92 -0.32 -7.61
C PRO A 175 -3.06 -0.84 -6.17
N PHE A 176 -3.39 0.04 -5.21
CA PHE A 176 -3.62 -0.37 -3.82
C PHE A 176 -4.97 -1.06 -3.60
N LEU A 177 -5.94 -0.85 -4.50
CA LEU A 177 -7.22 -1.55 -4.51
C LEU A 177 -7.15 -2.85 -5.33
N ASN A 178 -6.05 -3.06 -6.05
CA ASN A 178 -5.81 -4.29 -6.78
C ASN A 178 -5.22 -5.35 -5.82
N THR A 179 -6.04 -6.30 -5.40
CA THR A 179 -5.63 -7.41 -4.53
C THR A 179 -4.45 -8.20 -5.11
N ILE A 180 -4.33 -8.26 -6.45
CA ILE A 180 -3.24 -8.97 -7.13
C ILE A 180 -1.92 -8.23 -6.95
N GLU A 181 -1.91 -6.90 -7.08
CA GLU A 181 -0.74 -6.07 -6.74
C GLU A 181 -0.35 -6.23 -5.28
N LEU A 182 -1.33 -6.36 -4.38
CA LEU A 182 -1.05 -6.63 -2.97
C LEU A 182 -0.41 -8.01 -2.77
N ALA A 183 -0.95 -9.06 -3.40
CA ALA A 183 -0.38 -10.41 -3.37
C ALA A 183 1.04 -10.42 -3.95
N LEU A 184 1.27 -9.74 -5.07
CA LEU A 184 2.59 -9.60 -5.69
C LEU A 184 3.57 -8.87 -4.79
N LYS A 185 3.14 -7.88 -3.99
CA LYS A 185 4.01 -7.23 -2.99
C LYS A 185 4.45 -8.22 -1.90
N VAL A 186 3.53 -9.06 -1.40
CA VAL A 186 3.85 -10.12 -0.43
C VAL A 186 4.82 -11.13 -1.04
N LEU A 187 4.57 -11.58 -2.27
CA LEU A 187 5.48 -12.49 -2.99
C LEU A 187 6.85 -11.86 -3.23
N LYS A 188 6.92 -10.59 -3.62
CA LYS A 188 8.19 -9.86 -3.77
C LYS A 188 8.97 -9.82 -2.46
N THR A 189 8.30 -9.63 -1.32
CA THR A 189 8.99 -9.70 -0.03
C THR A 189 9.48 -11.10 0.28
N HIS A 190 8.70 -12.14 -0.02
CA HIS A 190 9.12 -13.52 0.15
C HIS A 190 10.36 -13.85 -0.70
N PHE A 191 10.33 -13.52 -1.99
CA PHE A 191 11.42 -13.81 -2.92
C PHE A 191 12.71 -13.03 -2.68
N LYS A 192 12.65 -11.87 -1.99
CA LYS A 192 13.88 -11.16 -1.58
C LYS A 192 14.74 -11.98 -0.61
N HIS A 193 14.15 -12.93 0.09
CA HIS A 193 14.82 -13.77 1.08
C HIS A 193 15.02 -15.22 0.60
N THR A 194 14.48 -15.57 -0.57
CA THR A 194 14.55 -16.93 -1.13
C THR A 194 15.50 -16.94 -2.33
N LYS A 195 16.49 -17.83 -2.32
CA LYS A 195 17.39 -18.04 -3.47
C LYS A 195 16.66 -18.88 -4.53
N ILE A 196 16.22 -18.24 -5.61
CA ILE A 196 15.60 -18.91 -6.76
C ILE A 196 16.70 -19.16 -7.80
N CYS A 197 17.05 -20.41 -8.06
CA CYS A 197 18.08 -20.80 -9.04
C CYS A 197 17.49 -21.32 -10.35
N SER A 198 16.22 -21.73 -10.35
CA SER A 198 15.56 -22.33 -11.51
C SER A 198 14.09 -21.92 -11.63
N ARG A 199 13.50 -22.18 -12.82
CA ARG A 199 12.04 -22.03 -13.02
C ARG A 199 11.23 -23.00 -12.14
N LEU A 200 11.78 -24.17 -11.83
CA LEU A 200 11.13 -25.14 -10.96
C LEU A 200 11.10 -24.62 -9.52
N ASP A 201 12.21 -24.01 -9.05
CA ASP A 201 12.28 -23.40 -7.72
C ASP A 201 11.25 -22.27 -7.59
N LEU A 202 11.07 -21.47 -8.64
CA LEU A 202 10.04 -20.43 -8.67
C LEU A 202 8.62 -21.03 -8.61
N ALA A 203 8.35 -22.09 -9.38
CA ALA A 203 7.05 -22.76 -9.38
C ALA A 203 6.74 -23.44 -8.03
N GLN A 204 7.77 -23.93 -7.32
CA GLN A 204 7.62 -24.50 -5.98
C GLN A 204 7.44 -23.43 -4.89
N ALA A 205 7.89 -22.20 -5.14
CA ALA A 205 7.82 -21.10 -4.20
C ALA A 205 6.55 -20.22 -4.34
N ILE A 206 5.72 -20.47 -5.36
CA ILE A 206 4.39 -19.85 -5.58
C ILE A 206 3.32 -20.79 -5.04
#